data_AF-A0A5E4N0G0-F1
#
_entry.id   AF-A0A5E4N0G0-F1
#
_cell.length_a   1.000
_cell.length_b   1.000
_cell.length_c   1.000
_cell.angle_alpha   90.00
_cell.angle_beta   90.00
_cell.angle_gamma   90.00
#
_symmetry.space_group_name_H-M   'P 1'
#
loop_
_entity.id
_entity.type
_entity.pdbx_description
1 polymer ?
#
loop_
_entity_poly.entity_id
_entity_poly.type
_entity_poly.pdbx_seq_one_letter_code
_entity_poly.pdbx_strand_id
1 'polypeptide(L)'
;MSSDNEPTWRTCRKAVWMLIQNSNNLADAQDLLNRQEDHDLHIASGKCFILLLTAIRTPEKSCLERALAEFKWLESRCCPKTAGGWLMTVRRKLFPSKAAGVDDYDRQITLADATACMVGLTVVGHADDASVTTAARALYALRRAWKMYQQCYASVLNLYRDVYDLDPDRNVPQWPPVLKRRRSVTSAPASNIGTRMLRSATTSFETLRRNSVPNADAMPDDVVRLMAAVSVGYGAFNLMVSLLPPTVVSVIGMLGFRGHRQTGLDALAFAANGPDVHAPLAWAILSWYRMMGNTDFMFDGPQSRESESHIIESERLVRNPPEEFQDSTSLQYFVGRLYYLKGDLEESIRAYEFGSTIVEYCFVNMKAMYSHELGFMYAIRLDWTVACRKFASLAGDNEWMKPYHYFMATVCAGAAGDAATGELMWRRVDETASKSRWRGAERDMVGSFVVDRKRAVARALRRITAAGDGQRLCRLLVFEVLYVKYGAARWPEKTLRAVLADCREADNDDDTTRYTKRILTIVCRRALGLVDDYCGYFAEVVGHMERDERRDHLYAYGLYELAAEQISRVQYADESKKTIQKLNDLRGPYHFQYFYEMRCASLQAYVQRTMNVR
;
A
#
# COMPACT_ATOMS: atom_id res chain seq x y z
N MET A 1 6.42 -41.05 10.81
CA MET A 1 7.56 -40.13 11.06
C MET A 1 7.04 -39.11 12.07
N SER A 2 7.62 -39.07 13.27
CA SER A 2 7.12 -38.28 14.40
C SER A 2 7.21 -36.77 14.12
N SER A 3 6.29 -36.02 14.71
CA SER A 3 6.16 -34.56 14.65
C SER A 3 7.30 -33.77 15.32
N ASP A 4 8.32 -34.44 15.88
CA ASP A 4 9.27 -33.83 16.82
C ASP A 4 10.53 -33.23 16.17
N ASN A 5 10.61 -33.20 14.83
CA ASN A 5 11.81 -32.71 14.10
C ASN A 5 11.52 -31.58 13.08
N GLU A 6 10.35 -30.96 13.13
CA GLU A 6 10.04 -29.86 12.22
C GLU A 6 10.70 -28.54 12.70
N PRO A 7 11.42 -27.80 11.83
CA PRO A 7 12.01 -26.52 12.22
C PRO A 7 10.97 -25.54 12.76
N THR A 8 11.28 -24.85 13.86
CA THR A 8 10.36 -23.94 14.56
C THR A 8 9.85 -22.78 13.70
N TRP A 9 10.62 -22.32 12.71
CA TRP A 9 10.16 -21.34 11.73
C TRP A 9 9.00 -21.85 10.85
N ARG A 10 8.91 -23.16 10.59
CA ARG A 10 7.75 -23.77 9.89
C ARG A 10 6.53 -23.80 10.80
N THR A 11 6.71 -24.13 12.07
CA THR A 11 5.63 -24.06 13.07
C THR A 11 5.07 -22.65 13.18
N CYS A 12 5.95 -21.64 13.18
CA CYS A 12 5.56 -20.22 13.12
C CYS A 12 4.77 -19.88 11.85
N ARG A 13 5.26 -20.31 10.68
CA ARG A 13 4.57 -20.14 9.39
C ARG A 13 3.17 -20.78 9.40
N LYS A 14 3.03 -22.00 9.93
CA LYS A 14 1.73 -22.68 10.10
C LYS A 14 0.78 -21.93 11.03
N ALA A 15 1.27 -21.42 12.15
CA ALA A 15 0.43 -20.63 13.06
C ALA A 15 -0.09 -19.34 12.40
N VAL A 16 0.74 -18.67 11.59
CA VAL A 16 0.32 -17.49 10.82
C VAL A 16 -0.69 -17.86 9.73
N TRP A 17 -0.45 -18.97 9.01
CA TRP A 17 -1.38 -19.47 8.01
C TRP A 17 -2.79 -19.69 8.57
N MET A 18 -2.90 -20.27 9.77
CA MET A 18 -4.16 -20.51 10.45
C MET A 18 -4.98 -19.23 10.72
N LEU A 19 -4.34 -18.05 10.73
CA LEU A 19 -5.02 -16.76 10.85
C LEU A 19 -5.45 -16.18 9.49
N ILE A 20 -4.78 -16.56 8.40
CA ILE A 20 -5.02 -16.04 7.04
C ILE A 20 -6.14 -16.82 6.33
N GLN A 21 -6.35 -18.08 6.72
CA GLN A 21 -7.44 -18.92 6.23
C GLN A 21 -8.84 -18.33 6.51
N ASN A 22 -9.86 -18.86 5.82
CA ASN A 22 -11.25 -18.41 5.92
C ASN A 22 -11.92 -18.69 7.27
N SER A 23 -11.28 -19.48 8.12
CA SER A 23 -11.67 -19.80 9.48
C SER A 23 -10.71 -19.15 10.48
N ASN A 24 -11.23 -18.35 11.41
CA ASN A 24 -10.44 -17.70 12.45
C ASN A 24 -9.98 -18.74 13.48
N ASN A 25 -8.85 -19.38 13.20
CA ASN A 25 -8.27 -20.41 14.07
C ASN A 25 -7.28 -19.80 15.07
N LEU A 26 -7.63 -18.64 15.65
CA LEU A 26 -6.74 -17.92 16.58
C LEU A 26 -6.36 -18.76 17.80
N ALA A 27 -7.33 -19.48 18.39
CA ALA A 27 -7.08 -20.35 19.53
C ALA A 27 -6.10 -21.48 19.17
N ASP A 28 -6.35 -22.16 18.04
CA ASP A 28 -5.48 -23.25 17.60
C ASP A 28 -4.07 -22.76 17.20
N ALA A 29 -3.96 -21.56 16.62
CA ALA A 29 -2.68 -20.94 16.30
C ALA A 29 -1.89 -20.59 17.58
N GLN A 30 -2.56 -20.07 18.60
CA GLN A 30 -1.96 -19.79 19.92
C GLN A 30 -1.53 -21.09 20.59
N ASP A 31 -2.38 -22.11 20.60
CA ASP A 31 -2.08 -23.43 21.16
C ASP A 31 -0.89 -24.09 20.47
N LEU A 32 -0.81 -23.99 19.13
CA LEU A 32 0.32 -24.50 18.35
C LEU A 32 1.65 -23.88 18.79
N LEU A 33 1.68 -22.57 19.01
CA LEU A 33 2.88 -21.86 19.47
C LEU A 33 3.17 -22.06 20.97
N ASN A 34 2.14 -22.24 21.80
CA ASN A 34 2.29 -22.44 23.24
C ASN A 34 2.79 -23.83 23.62
N ARG A 35 2.66 -24.81 22.71
CA ARG A 35 3.25 -26.16 22.87
C ARG A 35 4.77 -26.18 22.67
N GLN A 36 5.34 -25.10 22.13
CA GLN A 36 6.77 -24.99 21.85
C GLN A 36 7.48 -24.21 22.97
N GLU A 37 8.77 -24.46 23.18
CA GLU A 37 9.56 -23.76 24.19
C GLU A 37 9.67 -22.27 23.89
N ASP A 38 9.42 -21.43 24.90
CA ASP A 38 9.56 -19.96 24.79
C ASP A 38 10.99 -19.50 24.50
N HIS A 39 11.99 -20.38 24.64
CA HIS A 39 13.39 -20.09 24.37
C HIS A 39 13.73 -20.05 22.88
N ASP A 40 12.86 -20.54 21.99
CA ASP A 40 13.05 -20.41 20.54
C ASP A 40 12.71 -19.00 20.03
N LEU A 41 13.54 -18.47 19.13
CA LEU A 41 13.37 -17.12 18.60
C LEU A 41 12.19 -17.01 17.62
N HIS A 42 12.00 -17.99 16.74
CA HIS A 42 10.94 -17.99 15.73
C HIS A 42 9.56 -18.14 16.37
N ILE A 43 9.45 -18.94 17.43
CA ILE A 43 8.22 -19.08 18.21
C ILE A 43 7.86 -17.76 18.90
N ALA A 44 8.83 -17.12 19.53
CA ALA A 44 8.64 -15.81 20.16
C ALA A 44 8.20 -14.73 19.15
N SER A 45 8.82 -14.70 17.97
CA SER A 45 8.40 -13.83 16.86
C SER A 45 6.97 -14.13 16.40
N GLY A 46 6.61 -15.41 16.28
CA GLY A 46 5.25 -15.82 15.94
C GLY A 46 4.21 -15.32 16.94
N LYS A 47 4.47 -15.47 18.25
CA LYS A 47 3.58 -14.96 19.31
C LYS A 47 3.39 -13.45 19.22
N CYS A 48 4.48 -12.70 18.99
CA CYS A 48 4.43 -11.26 18.78
C CYS A 48 3.61 -10.88 17.55
N PHE A 49 3.74 -11.63 16.45
CA PHE A 49 2.98 -11.39 15.22
C PHE A 49 1.48 -11.67 15.39
N ILE A 50 1.09 -12.75 16.08
CA ILE A 50 -0.32 -13.01 16.41
C ILE A 50 -0.90 -11.85 17.24
N LEU A 51 -0.15 -11.36 18.23
CA LEU A 51 -0.59 -10.22 19.04
C LEU A 51 -0.67 -8.92 18.23
N LEU A 52 0.27 -8.68 17.31
CA LEU A 52 0.22 -7.55 16.38
C LEU A 52 -1.07 -7.59 15.55
N LEU A 53 -1.32 -8.73 14.90
CA LEU A 53 -2.52 -8.92 14.10
C LEU A 53 -3.78 -8.73 14.97
N THR A 54 -3.79 -9.24 16.20
CA THR A 54 -4.93 -9.09 17.13
C THR A 54 -5.16 -7.63 17.50
N ALA A 55 -4.09 -6.88 17.78
CA ALA A 55 -4.17 -5.47 18.07
C ALA A 55 -4.58 -4.62 16.85
N ILE A 56 -4.26 -5.05 15.62
CA ILE A 56 -4.75 -4.42 14.39
C ILE A 56 -6.26 -4.67 14.22
N ARG A 57 -6.74 -5.89 14.51
CA ARG A 57 -8.16 -6.27 14.40
C ARG A 57 -9.03 -5.46 15.38
N THR A 58 -8.60 -5.37 16.63
CA THR A 58 -9.27 -4.61 17.70
C THR A 58 -8.25 -3.66 18.32
N PRO A 59 -8.14 -2.42 17.82
CA PRO A 59 -7.15 -1.44 18.27
C PRO A 59 -7.58 -0.80 19.60
N GLU A 60 -7.94 -1.64 20.57
CA GLU A 60 -8.10 -1.24 21.95
C GLU A 60 -6.72 -0.92 22.52
N LYS A 61 -6.66 0.12 23.34
CA LYS A 61 -5.42 0.57 23.98
C LYS A 61 -4.71 -0.57 24.74
N SER A 62 -5.48 -1.42 25.42
CA SER A 62 -5.00 -2.61 26.13
C SER A 62 -4.34 -3.65 25.22
N CYS A 63 -4.91 -3.87 24.03
CA CYS A 63 -4.37 -4.81 23.03
C CYS A 63 -3.07 -4.27 22.42
N LEU A 64 -3.05 -2.97 22.08
CA LEU A 64 -1.85 -2.30 21.56
C LEU A 64 -0.70 -2.28 22.58
N GLU A 65 -1.00 -1.99 23.86
CA GLU A 65 -0.02 -2.00 24.96
C GLU A 65 0.55 -3.40 25.20
N ARG A 66 -0.29 -4.44 25.13
CA ARG A 66 0.14 -5.85 25.27
C ARG A 66 1.08 -6.25 24.13
N ALA A 67 0.69 -5.97 22.88
CA ALA A 67 1.55 -6.26 21.73
C ALA A 67 2.90 -5.51 21.84
N LEU A 68 2.87 -4.22 22.22
CA LEU A 68 4.08 -3.43 22.40
C LEU A 68 4.99 -3.98 23.51
N ALA A 69 4.43 -4.47 24.61
CA ALA A 69 5.19 -5.08 25.70
C ALA A 69 5.91 -6.36 25.25
N GLU A 70 5.22 -7.22 24.50
CA GLU A 70 5.80 -8.45 23.95
C GLU A 70 6.91 -8.17 22.94
N PHE A 71 6.74 -7.18 22.05
CA PHE A 71 7.82 -6.78 21.13
C PHE A 71 9.03 -6.20 21.87
N LYS A 72 8.85 -5.46 22.97
CA LYS A 72 9.98 -5.00 23.81
C LYS A 72 10.70 -6.15 24.48
N TRP A 73 9.95 -7.16 24.93
CA TRP A 73 10.54 -8.38 25.47
C TRP A 73 11.36 -9.13 24.40
N LEU A 74 10.83 -9.28 23.18
CA LEU A 74 11.54 -9.88 22.05
C LEU A 74 12.80 -9.09 21.65
N GLU A 75 12.71 -7.75 21.61
CA GLU A 75 13.86 -6.86 21.37
C GLU A 75 14.99 -7.12 22.37
N SER A 76 14.64 -7.23 23.67
CA SER A 76 15.61 -7.47 24.74
C SER A 76 16.35 -8.81 24.62
N ARG A 77 15.72 -9.83 24.01
CA ARG A 77 16.32 -11.15 23.77
C ARG A 77 17.30 -11.15 22.60
N CYS A 78 17.01 -10.33 21.59
CA CYS A 78 17.90 -10.16 20.44
C CYS A 78 19.15 -9.34 20.81
N CYS A 79 19.11 -8.56 21.90
CA CYS A 79 20.24 -7.80 22.43
C CYS A 79 21.06 -8.63 23.45
N PRO A 80 22.41 -8.76 23.30
CA PRO A 80 23.22 -9.53 24.25
C PRO A 80 23.26 -8.91 25.66
N LYS A 81 23.05 -9.71 26.72
CA LYS A 81 23.02 -9.28 28.14
C LYS A 81 24.37 -8.88 28.77
N THR A 82 25.49 -8.97 28.04
CA THR A 82 26.82 -8.58 28.54
C THR A 82 27.36 -7.36 27.80
N ALA A 83 27.13 -6.16 28.36
CA ALA A 83 28.04 -5.01 28.39
C ALA A 83 27.29 -3.71 28.75
N GLY A 84 27.71 -3.04 29.82
CA GLY A 84 27.27 -1.69 30.14
C GLY A 84 27.61 -0.69 29.02
N GLY A 85 26.72 0.28 28.82
CA GLY A 85 26.91 1.41 27.91
C GLY A 85 26.41 1.16 26.48
N TRP A 86 25.16 1.55 26.20
CA TRP A 86 24.48 1.38 24.91
C TRP A 86 25.21 2.00 23.71
N LEU A 87 26.05 3.02 23.91
CA LEU A 87 26.75 3.77 22.86
C LEU A 87 28.08 3.14 22.40
N MET A 88 28.75 2.34 23.24
CA MET A 88 30.05 1.74 22.91
C MET A 88 29.92 0.35 22.26
N THR A 89 28.85 -0.39 22.58
CA THR A 89 28.60 -1.75 22.06
C THR A 89 28.11 -1.75 20.60
N VAL A 90 27.33 -0.73 20.22
CA VAL A 90 26.83 -0.52 18.85
C VAL A 90 27.99 -0.40 17.85
N ARG A 91 29.14 0.12 18.28
CA ARG A 91 30.31 0.31 17.39
C ARG A 91 31.28 -0.87 17.37
N ARG A 92 31.04 -1.97 18.09
CA ARG A 92 31.93 -3.16 18.07
C ARG A 92 31.22 -4.49 17.76
N LYS A 93 29.89 -4.58 17.96
CA LYS A 93 29.10 -5.80 17.65
C LYS A 93 28.15 -5.66 16.44
N LEU A 94 27.95 -4.47 15.88
CA LEU A 94 27.45 -4.28 14.50
C LEU A 94 28.55 -4.47 13.43
N PHE A 95 29.71 -4.97 13.84
CA PHE A 95 30.81 -5.38 12.98
C PHE A 95 30.92 -6.90 13.09
N PRO A 96 30.85 -7.64 11.97
CA PRO A 96 30.81 -9.10 12.02
C PRO A 96 32.12 -9.65 12.58
N SER A 97 32.01 -10.44 13.66
CA SER A 97 32.99 -11.47 13.97
C SER A 97 32.97 -12.50 12.84
N LYS A 98 34.13 -13.07 12.50
CA LYS A 98 34.41 -13.89 11.30
C LYS A 98 33.65 -15.23 11.18
N ALA A 99 32.55 -15.42 11.90
CA ALA A 99 31.68 -16.59 11.85
C ALA A 99 30.27 -16.26 12.40
N ALA A 100 29.57 -15.30 11.80
CA ALA A 100 28.15 -15.10 12.10
C ALA A 100 27.37 -16.31 11.55
N GLY A 101 26.84 -17.14 12.45
CA GLY A 101 25.99 -18.27 12.09
C GLY A 101 24.59 -17.83 11.68
N VAL A 102 23.78 -18.78 11.20
CA VAL A 102 22.37 -18.57 10.82
C VAL A 102 21.59 -17.87 11.94
N ASP A 103 21.77 -18.32 13.19
CA ASP A 103 21.15 -17.74 14.39
C ASP A 103 21.46 -16.24 14.60
N ASP A 104 22.65 -15.78 14.18
CA ASP A 104 23.02 -14.36 14.32
C ASP A 104 22.23 -13.50 13.34
N TYR A 105 22.06 -13.96 12.10
CA TYR A 105 21.24 -13.29 11.10
C TYR A 105 19.75 -13.35 11.46
N ASP A 106 19.24 -14.49 11.93
CA ASP A 106 17.85 -14.61 12.39
C ASP A 106 17.55 -13.63 13.54
N ARG A 107 18.50 -13.42 14.48
CA ARG A 107 18.40 -12.39 15.53
C ARG A 107 18.40 -10.97 14.98
N GLN A 108 19.27 -10.67 14.00
CA GLN A 108 19.34 -9.34 13.40
C GLN A 108 18.07 -8.99 12.62
N ILE A 109 17.53 -9.94 11.86
CA ILE A 109 16.27 -9.81 11.12
C ILE A 109 15.12 -9.59 12.11
N THR A 110 14.98 -10.49 13.10
CA THR A 110 13.94 -10.39 14.12
C THR A 110 13.98 -9.06 14.88
N LEU A 111 15.18 -8.55 15.22
CA LEU A 111 15.33 -7.26 15.89
C LEU A 111 14.86 -6.10 14.99
N ALA A 112 15.11 -6.18 13.69
CA ALA A 112 14.65 -5.19 12.72
C ALA A 112 13.12 -5.23 12.54
N ASP A 113 12.55 -6.43 12.45
CA ASP A 113 11.10 -6.66 12.39
C ASP A 113 10.40 -6.12 13.63
N ALA A 114 10.90 -6.50 14.82
CA ALA A 114 10.36 -6.03 16.09
C ALA A 114 10.43 -4.50 16.20
N THR A 115 11.56 -3.89 15.82
CA THR A 115 11.69 -2.42 15.82
C THR A 115 10.66 -1.78 14.89
N ALA A 116 10.47 -2.31 13.67
CA ALA A 116 9.49 -1.79 12.72
C ALA A 116 8.05 -1.94 13.23
N CYS A 117 7.70 -3.10 13.80
CA CYS A 117 6.37 -3.36 14.37
C CYS A 117 6.07 -2.44 15.56
N MET A 118 7.04 -2.21 16.46
CA MET A 118 6.89 -1.27 17.56
C MET A 118 6.63 0.17 17.10
N VAL A 119 7.28 0.60 16.01
CA VAL A 119 7.00 1.90 15.39
C VAL A 119 5.56 1.95 14.90
N GLY A 120 5.10 0.94 14.16
CA GLY A 120 3.72 0.85 13.69
C GLY A 120 2.69 0.91 14.82
N LEU A 121 2.88 0.09 15.86
CA LEU A 121 2.02 0.08 17.05
C LEU A 121 2.02 1.44 17.77
N THR A 122 3.18 2.10 17.86
CA THR A 122 3.27 3.42 18.50
C THR A 122 2.51 4.48 17.70
N VAL A 123 2.65 4.47 16.37
CA VAL A 123 1.94 5.39 15.46
C VAL A 123 0.44 5.16 15.55
N VAL A 124 -0.02 3.91 15.50
CA VAL A 124 -1.45 3.57 15.63
C VAL A 124 -1.99 3.97 17.01
N GLY A 125 -1.26 3.66 18.07
CA GLY A 125 -1.68 3.97 19.45
C GLY A 125 -1.71 5.46 19.79
N HIS A 126 -1.03 6.31 19.01
CA HIS A 126 -1.02 7.76 19.18
C HIS A 126 -1.56 8.51 17.96
N ALA A 127 -2.31 7.85 17.08
CA ALA A 127 -2.82 8.46 15.86
C ALA A 127 -3.70 9.69 16.13
N ASP A 128 -4.36 9.74 17.30
CA ASP A 128 -5.30 10.80 17.67
C ASP A 128 -4.63 11.98 18.41
N ASP A 129 -3.49 11.78 19.08
CA ASP A 129 -2.80 12.78 19.92
C ASP A 129 -1.26 12.67 19.79
N ALA A 130 -0.77 12.58 18.55
CA ALA A 130 0.67 12.46 18.29
C ALA A 130 1.40 13.75 18.68
N SER A 131 2.02 13.76 19.86
CA SER A 131 2.96 14.82 20.23
C SER A 131 4.18 14.81 19.31
N VAL A 132 4.77 15.98 19.08
CA VAL A 132 6.01 16.14 18.28
C VAL A 132 7.12 15.21 18.78
N THR A 133 7.20 14.99 20.09
CA THR A 133 8.16 14.08 20.72
C THR A 133 7.90 12.61 20.36
N THR A 134 6.63 12.19 20.30
CA THR A 134 6.23 10.84 19.88
C THR A 134 6.55 10.61 18.41
N ALA A 135 6.22 11.57 17.55
CA ALA A 135 6.56 11.52 16.13
C ALA A 135 8.08 11.45 15.90
N ALA A 136 8.86 12.28 16.63
CA ALA A 136 10.32 12.26 16.54
C ALA A 136 10.93 10.92 16.98
N ARG A 137 10.42 10.32 18.06
CA ARG A 137 10.86 9.00 18.53
C ARG A 137 10.51 7.91 17.53
N ALA A 138 9.29 7.92 16.98
CA ALA A 138 8.86 6.97 15.95
C ALA A 138 9.75 7.08 14.70
N LEU A 139 10.03 8.30 14.24
CA LEU A 139 10.91 8.53 13.10
C LEU A 139 12.35 8.07 13.35
N TYR A 140 12.89 8.31 14.56
CA TYR A 140 14.21 7.82 14.94
C TYR A 140 14.28 6.29 14.95
N ALA A 141 13.31 5.63 15.58
CA ALA A 141 13.23 4.17 15.63
C ALA A 141 13.02 3.58 14.22
N LEU A 142 12.23 4.24 13.37
CA LEU A 142 12.06 3.85 11.97
C LEU A 142 13.38 3.92 11.19
N ARG A 143 14.18 4.97 11.42
CA ARG A 143 15.52 5.11 10.81
C ARG A 143 16.45 4.01 11.28
N ARG A 144 16.35 3.63 12.56
CA ARG A 144 17.13 2.55 13.15
C ARG A 144 16.79 1.22 12.47
N ALA A 145 15.51 0.87 12.38
CA ALA A 145 15.04 -0.32 11.67
C ALA A 145 15.54 -0.33 10.22
N TRP A 146 15.39 0.78 9.49
CA TRP A 146 15.88 0.90 8.12
C TRP A 146 17.38 0.59 8.00
N LYS A 147 18.21 1.16 8.88
CA LYS A 147 19.66 0.90 8.85
C LYS A 147 20.01 -0.56 9.14
N MET A 148 19.28 -1.20 10.04
CA MET A 148 19.45 -2.62 10.34
C MET A 148 19.12 -3.48 9.13
N TYR A 149 17.99 -3.24 8.45
CA TYR A 149 17.67 -3.96 7.20
C TYR A 149 18.73 -3.75 6.13
N GLN A 150 19.21 -2.51 5.91
CA GLN A 150 20.25 -2.25 4.91
C GLN A 150 21.53 -3.05 5.17
N GLN A 151 21.98 -3.09 6.44
CA GLN A 151 23.20 -3.78 6.84
C GLN A 151 23.05 -5.31 6.80
N CYS A 152 21.93 -5.82 7.32
CA CYS A 152 21.64 -7.25 7.32
C CYS A 152 21.48 -7.75 5.88
N TYR A 153 20.71 -7.04 5.05
CA TYR A 153 20.52 -7.38 3.63
C TYR A 153 21.86 -7.44 2.89
N ALA A 154 22.72 -6.43 3.04
CA ALA A 154 24.02 -6.43 2.37
C ALA A 154 24.92 -7.60 2.82
N SER A 155 24.86 -7.96 4.10
CA SER A 155 25.66 -9.05 4.67
C SER A 155 25.17 -10.41 4.19
N VAL A 156 23.85 -10.65 4.26
CA VAL A 156 23.22 -11.90 3.79
C VAL A 156 23.34 -12.03 2.27
N LEU A 157 23.24 -10.93 1.51
CA LEU A 157 23.43 -10.94 0.06
C LEU A 157 24.85 -11.37 -0.33
N ASN A 158 25.88 -10.91 0.38
CA ASN A 158 27.24 -11.36 0.12
C ASN A 158 27.40 -12.87 0.40
N LEU A 159 26.83 -13.35 1.50
CA LEU A 159 26.79 -14.78 1.80
C LEU A 159 26.05 -15.58 0.72
N TYR A 160 24.90 -15.07 0.26
CA TYR A 160 24.11 -15.66 -0.81
C TYR A 160 24.91 -15.72 -2.13
N ARG A 161 25.61 -14.64 -2.49
CA ARG A 161 26.50 -14.59 -3.67
C ARG A 161 27.62 -15.61 -3.57
N ASP A 162 28.24 -15.77 -2.40
CA ASP A 162 29.33 -16.72 -2.19
C ASP A 162 28.87 -18.18 -2.34
N VAL A 163 27.65 -18.49 -1.88
CA VAL A 163 27.06 -19.85 -1.96
C VAL A 163 26.58 -20.18 -3.38
N TYR A 164 26.00 -19.21 -4.10
CA TYR A 164 25.31 -19.41 -5.38
C TYR A 164 26.03 -18.81 -6.61
N ASP A 165 27.29 -18.36 -6.45
CA ASP A 165 28.18 -17.86 -7.52
C ASP A 165 27.52 -16.78 -8.41
N LEU A 166 26.77 -15.87 -7.79
CA LEU A 166 26.18 -14.73 -8.49
C LEU A 166 27.26 -13.70 -8.85
N ASP A 167 27.17 -13.16 -10.06
CA ASP A 167 27.99 -12.04 -10.52
C ASP A 167 27.96 -10.89 -9.49
N PRO A 168 29.12 -10.41 -8.98
CA PRO A 168 29.17 -9.29 -8.05
C PRO A 168 28.51 -8.01 -8.59
N ASP A 169 28.42 -7.86 -9.92
CA ASP A 169 27.77 -6.73 -10.57
C ASP A 169 26.22 -6.87 -10.61
N ARG A 170 25.68 -8.06 -10.31
CA ARG A 170 24.23 -8.26 -10.13
C ARG A 170 23.81 -7.94 -8.70
N ASN A 171 23.00 -6.88 -8.55
CA ASN A 171 22.51 -6.39 -7.25
C ASN A 171 21.26 -7.08 -6.71
N VAL A 172 20.74 -8.11 -7.39
CA VAL A 172 19.43 -8.72 -7.06
C VAL A 172 19.55 -10.25 -6.97
N PRO A 173 19.11 -10.88 -5.86
CA PRO A 173 18.94 -12.33 -5.77
C PRO A 173 18.01 -12.89 -6.86
N GLN A 174 18.26 -14.11 -7.35
CA GLN A 174 17.44 -14.75 -8.38
C GLN A 174 16.96 -16.15 -7.96
N TRP A 175 15.79 -16.53 -8.48
CA TRP A 175 15.15 -17.83 -8.29
C TRP A 175 15.03 -18.55 -9.66
N PRO A 176 15.26 -19.88 -9.75
CA PRO A 176 15.82 -20.76 -8.72
C PRO A 176 17.31 -20.47 -8.48
N PRO A 177 17.81 -20.66 -7.24
CA PRO A 177 19.21 -20.46 -6.94
C PRO A 177 20.08 -21.56 -7.59
N VAL A 178 21.13 -21.17 -8.32
CA VAL A 178 22.04 -22.13 -8.98
C VAL A 178 23.24 -22.40 -8.08
N LEU A 179 23.36 -23.62 -7.56
CA LEU A 179 24.46 -24.00 -6.69
C LEU A 179 25.81 -23.95 -7.42
N LYS A 180 26.84 -23.49 -6.71
CA LYS A 180 28.22 -23.57 -7.19
C LYS A 180 28.63 -25.03 -7.38
N ARG A 181 28.79 -25.46 -8.63
CA ARG A 181 29.35 -26.78 -8.94
C ARG A 181 30.83 -26.76 -8.52
N ARG A 182 31.19 -27.54 -7.49
CA ARG A 182 32.55 -27.60 -6.92
C ARG A 182 33.54 -28.06 -8.00
N ARG A 183 34.24 -27.13 -8.65
CA ARG A 183 35.36 -27.45 -9.56
C ARG A 183 36.61 -27.70 -8.70
N SER A 184 37.03 -28.95 -8.62
CA SER A 184 38.30 -29.34 -8.03
C SER A 184 39.45 -29.13 -9.02
N VAL A 185 40.07 -27.94 -9.08
CA VAL A 185 41.41 -27.83 -9.70
C VAL A 185 42.24 -26.73 -9.03
N THR A 186 43.49 -27.12 -8.74
CA THR A 186 44.66 -26.40 -8.23
C THR A 186 45.18 -25.28 -9.15
N SER A 187 46.00 -24.41 -8.54
CA SER A 187 47.09 -23.58 -9.10
C SER A 187 46.87 -22.06 -9.34
N ALA A 188 47.59 -21.30 -8.49
CA ALA A 188 48.43 -20.10 -8.63
C ALA A 188 48.12 -18.92 -9.60
N PRO A 189 48.59 -17.69 -9.29
CA PRO A 189 48.05 -16.43 -9.83
C PRO A 189 48.95 -15.77 -10.89
N ALA A 190 48.36 -14.89 -11.71
CA ALA A 190 49.10 -13.93 -12.52
C ALA A 190 48.38 -12.57 -12.58
N SER A 191 49.20 -11.57 -12.86
CA SER A 191 49.13 -10.17 -12.49
C SER A 191 48.37 -9.22 -13.44
N ASN A 192 47.86 -8.15 -12.82
CA ASN A 192 47.98 -6.72 -13.20
C ASN A 192 47.05 -6.03 -14.22
N ILE A 193 46.43 -4.97 -13.66
CA ILE A 193 46.28 -3.57 -14.17
C ILE A 193 45.10 -3.27 -15.11
N GLY A 194 44.19 -2.42 -14.59
CA GLY A 194 43.71 -1.27 -15.35
C GLY A 194 42.20 -1.00 -15.31
N THR A 195 41.69 -0.37 -14.24
CA THR A 195 40.63 0.65 -14.36
C THR A 195 40.43 1.39 -13.04
N ARG A 196 40.51 2.72 -13.13
CA ARG A 196 40.55 3.65 -12.01
C ARG A 196 39.34 4.57 -12.15
N MET A 197 38.18 4.19 -11.58
CA MET A 197 37.10 5.11 -11.18
C MET A 197 35.98 4.36 -10.44
N LEU A 198 36.24 3.90 -9.21
CA LEU A 198 35.24 3.61 -8.17
C LEU A 198 35.99 3.32 -6.86
N ARG A 199 36.41 4.39 -6.15
CA ARG A 199 37.02 4.27 -4.83
C ARG A 199 36.36 5.24 -3.86
N SER A 200 35.33 4.74 -3.19
CA SER A 200 34.96 5.10 -1.82
C SER A 200 33.98 4.04 -1.29
N ALA A 201 34.46 2.80 -1.09
CA ALA A 201 33.84 1.76 -0.23
C ALA A 201 34.61 0.43 -0.19
N THR A 202 35.57 0.16 -1.08
CA THR A 202 36.06 -1.21 -1.35
C THR A 202 37.42 -1.59 -0.76
N THR A 203 38.15 -0.70 -0.09
CA THR A 203 39.53 -0.98 0.40
C THR A 203 39.61 -1.81 1.70
N SER A 204 38.65 -2.70 1.96
CA SER A 204 38.71 -3.62 3.11
C SER A 204 38.42 -5.08 2.78
N PHE A 205 38.28 -5.45 1.49
CA PHE A 205 37.71 -6.74 1.10
C PHE A 205 38.68 -7.82 0.58
N GLU A 206 39.96 -7.54 0.29
CA GLU A 206 40.87 -8.55 -0.29
C GLU A 206 41.46 -9.56 0.71
N THR A 207 41.42 -9.30 2.01
CA THR A 207 41.98 -10.21 3.05
C THR A 207 40.97 -11.22 3.61
N LEU A 208 39.72 -11.24 3.13
CA LEU A 208 38.65 -12.12 3.61
C LEU A 208 38.55 -13.48 2.89
N ARG A 209 39.33 -13.71 1.82
CA ARG A 209 39.10 -14.80 0.85
C ARG A 209 39.68 -16.18 1.20
N ARG A 210 40.25 -16.43 2.39
CA ARG A 210 41.08 -17.64 2.57
C ARG A 210 40.74 -18.70 3.61
N ASN A 211 39.88 -18.48 4.60
CA ASN A 211 39.71 -19.51 5.64
C ASN A 211 38.27 -20.03 5.74
N SER A 212 38.06 -21.14 5.02
CA SER A 212 37.15 -22.28 5.28
C SER A 212 36.13 -22.17 6.43
N VAL A 213 34.83 -22.24 6.09
CA VAL A 213 33.72 -22.53 7.01
C VAL A 213 33.56 -24.06 7.14
N PRO A 214 33.44 -24.64 8.36
CA PRO A 214 33.52 -26.10 8.55
C PRO A 214 32.26 -26.94 8.24
N ASN A 215 31.09 -26.35 7.93
CA ASN A 215 29.83 -27.12 7.73
C ASN A 215 29.07 -26.64 6.49
N ALA A 216 29.59 -26.95 5.30
CA ALA A 216 28.98 -26.53 4.03
C ALA A 216 27.75 -27.37 3.60
N ASP A 217 27.49 -28.51 4.23
CA ASP A 217 26.50 -29.49 3.74
C ASP A 217 25.06 -29.24 4.23
N ALA A 218 24.82 -28.32 5.18
CA ALA A 218 23.49 -27.94 5.70
C ALA A 218 23.10 -26.46 5.46
N MET A 219 24.03 -25.63 5.01
CA MET A 219 23.89 -24.17 4.89
C MET A 219 23.09 -23.64 3.67
N PRO A 220 22.97 -24.34 2.51
CA PRO A 220 22.38 -23.74 1.30
C PRO A 220 20.94 -23.26 1.47
N ASP A 221 20.08 -24.05 2.10
CA ASP A 221 18.66 -23.73 2.27
C ASP A 221 18.44 -22.60 3.29
N ASP A 222 19.25 -22.58 4.36
CA ASP A 222 19.21 -21.52 5.37
C ASP A 222 19.62 -20.16 4.80
N VAL A 223 20.62 -20.12 3.92
CA VAL A 223 21.05 -18.87 3.27
C VAL A 223 19.96 -18.31 2.34
N VAL A 224 19.25 -19.18 1.62
CA VAL A 224 18.10 -18.77 0.81
C VAL A 224 16.97 -18.25 1.69
N ARG A 225 16.67 -18.96 2.80
CA ARG A 225 15.67 -18.52 3.78
C ARG A 225 16.01 -17.13 4.32
N LEU A 226 17.22 -16.94 4.85
CA LEU A 226 17.67 -15.67 5.41
C LEU A 226 17.61 -14.54 4.37
N MET A 227 18.02 -14.82 3.14
CA MET A 227 17.96 -13.85 2.05
C MET A 227 16.52 -13.46 1.74
N ALA A 228 15.57 -14.41 1.71
CA ALA A 228 14.16 -14.12 1.51
C ALA A 228 13.58 -13.30 2.68
N ALA A 229 13.85 -13.70 3.91
CA ALA A 229 13.40 -13.04 5.13
C ALA A 229 13.79 -11.56 5.16
N VAL A 230 15.09 -11.26 5.05
CA VAL A 230 15.60 -9.88 5.12
C VAL A 230 15.15 -9.02 3.93
N SER A 231 14.86 -9.65 2.79
CA SER A 231 14.35 -8.96 1.60
C SER A 231 12.96 -8.37 1.80
N VAL A 232 12.15 -8.90 2.73
CA VAL A 232 10.81 -8.35 3.01
C VAL A 232 10.91 -6.97 3.62
N GLY A 233 11.61 -6.82 4.74
CA GLY A 233 11.80 -5.52 5.36
C GLY A 233 12.57 -4.56 4.46
N TYR A 234 13.68 -5.01 3.85
CA TYR A 234 14.45 -4.19 2.92
C TYR A 234 13.60 -3.69 1.74
N GLY A 235 12.79 -4.57 1.16
CA GLY A 235 11.92 -4.27 0.05
C GLY A 235 10.77 -3.34 0.43
N ALA A 236 10.09 -3.63 1.54
CA ALA A 236 9.01 -2.81 2.09
C ALA A 236 9.46 -1.39 2.39
N PHE A 237 10.62 -1.18 3.02
CA PHE A 237 11.15 0.16 3.28
C PHE A 237 11.48 0.93 2.00
N ASN A 238 12.15 0.30 1.03
CA ASN A 238 12.43 0.92 -0.26
C ASN A 238 11.14 1.36 -0.96
N LEU A 239 10.12 0.49 -0.95
CA LEU A 239 8.83 0.76 -1.54
C LEU A 239 8.11 1.89 -0.81
N MET A 240 7.93 1.80 0.51
CA MET A 240 7.26 2.83 1.32
C MET A 240 7.90 4.20 1.15
N VAL A 241 9.24 4.30 1.24
CA VAL A 241 9.94 5.58 1.06
C VAL A 241 9.73 6.15 -0.35
N SER A 242 9.60 5.31 -1.37
CA SER A 242 9.33 5.73 -2.75
C SER A 242 7.88 6.18 -3.02
N LEU A 243 6.98 5.97 -2.07
CA LEU A 243 5.58 6.39 -2.14
C LEU A 243 5.31 7.68 -1.35
N LEU A 244 6.29 8.17 -0.59
CA LEU A 244 6.15 9.41 0.17
C LEU A 244 6.19 10.64 -0.78
N PRO A 245 5.43 11.70 -0.47
CA PRO A 245 5.50 12.95 -1.22
C PRO A 245 6.93 13.53 -1.23
N PRO A 246 7.36 14.25 -2.29
CA PRO A 246 8.73 14.79 -2.38
C PRO A 246 9.12 15.71 -1.23
N THR A 247 8.15 16.45 -0.69
CA THR A 247 8.34 17.32 0.47
C THR A 247 8.78 16.50 1.69
N VAL A 248 8.14 15.34 1.92
CA VAL A 248 8.51 14.40 2.97
C VAL A 248 9.84 13.72 2.63
N VAL A 249 10.02 13.23 1.39
CA VAL A 249 11.25 12.58 0.92
C VAL A 249 12.46 13.49 1.09
N SER A 250 12.35 14.78 0.78
CA SER A 250 13.42 15.75 0.96
C SER A 250 13.82 15.89 2.43
N VAL A 251 12.84 15.96 3.34
CA VAL A 251 13.07 16.09 4.79
C VAL A 251 13.70 14.82 5.35
N ILE A 252 13.14 13.65 5.07
CA ILE A 252 13.69 12.37 5.55
C ILE A 252 15.01 12.01 4.83
N GLY A 253 15.22 12.52 3.62
CA GLY A 253 16.46 12.40 2.85
C GLY A 253 17.63 13.09 3.55
N MET A 254 17.40 14.27 4.14
CA MET A 254 18.36 14.92 5.04
C MET A 254 18.66 14.06 6.28
N LEU A 255 17.66 13.29 6.74
CA LEU A 255 17.81 12.28 7.79
C LEU A 255 18.34 10.93 7.25
N GLY A 256 18.85 10.86 6.03
CA GLY A 256 19.52 9.70 5.47
C GLY A 256 18.61 8.55 5.03
N PHE A 257 17.30 8.77 4.92
CA PHE A 257 16.39 7.84 4.24
C PHE A 257 16.53 8.00 2.72
N ARG A 258 16.75 6.90 2.02
CA ARG A 258 16.71 6.83 0.56
C ARG A 258 16.05 5.52 0.19
N GLY A 259 15.03 5.55 -0.64
CA GLY A 259 14.31 4.37 -1.10
C GLY A 259 14.21 4.38 -2.61
N HIS A 260 14.32 3.20 -3.22
CA HIS A 260 14.20 3.03 -4.66
C HIS A 260 13.07 2.03 -4.97
N ARG A 261 12.05 2.49 -5.71
CA ARG A 261 10.82 1.73 -5.96
C ARG A 261 11.09 0.36 -6.56
N GLN A 262 11.86 0.30 -7.65
CA GLN A 262 12.14 -0.97 -8.35
C GLN A 262 12.91 -1.94 -7.46
N THR A 263 13.89 -1.44 -6.70
CA THR A 263 14.64 -2.26 -5.74
C THR A 263 13.72 -2.83 -4.66
N GLY A 264 12.74 -2.05 -4.22
CA GLY A 264 11.71 -2.51 -3.30
C GLY A 264 10.88 -3.65 -3.87
N LEU A 265 10.42 -3.49 -5.11
CA LEU A 265 9.59 -4.47 -5.81
C LEU A 265 10.35 -5.77 -6.11
N ASP A 266 11.60 -5.68 -6.55
CA ASP A 266 12.43 -6.85 -6.85
C ASP A 266 12.73 -7.67 -5.58
N ALA A 267 13.06 -7.00 -4.48
CA ALA A 267 13.32 -7.65 -3.20
C ALA A 267 12.06 -8.35 -2.65
N LEU A 268 10.90 -7.69 -2.72
CA LEU A 268 9.64 -8.30 -2.31
C LEU A 268 9.23 -9.47 -3.22
N ALA A 269 9.43 -9.36 -4.54
CA ALA A 269 9.12 -10.42 -5.50
C ALA A 269 10.00 -11.66 -5.26
N PHE A 270 11.28 -11.46 -4.95
CA PHE A 270 12.15 -12.54 -4.50
C PHE A 270 11.64 -13.16 -3.20
N ALA A 271 11.32 -12.35 -2.19
CA ALA A 271 10.91 -12.82 -0.88
C ALA A 271 9.56 -13.55 -0.87
N ALA A 272 8.63 -13.21 -1.77
CA ALA A 272 7.34 -13.88 -1.88
C ALA A 272 7.44 -15.38 -2.24
N ASN A 273 8.58 -15.80 -2.80
CA ASN A 273 8.90 -17.21 -3.09
C ASN A 273 9.73 -17.86 -1.95
N GLY A 274 9.88 -17.18 -0.82
CA GLY A 274 10.65 -17.65 0.32
C GLY A 274 9.98 -18.80 1.08
N PRO A 275 10.75 -19.57 1.86
CA PRO A 275 10.20 -20.71 2.61
C PRO A 275 9.60 -20.31 3.96
N ASP A 276 9.82 -19.11 4.48
CA ASP A 276 9.45 -18.74 5.86
C ASP A 276 8.15 -17.91 5.96
N VAL A 277 7.85 -17.46 7.18
CA VAL A 277 6.66 -16.65 7.50
C VAL A 277 6.66 -15.27 6.82
N HIS A 278 7.80 -14.79 6.33
CA HIS A 278 7.89 -13.49 5.67
C HIS A 278 7.36 -13.55 4.23
N ALA A 279 7.38 -14.71 3.57
CA ALA A 279 6.92 -14.84 2.19
C ALA A 279 5.43 -14.46 1.99
N PRO A 280 4.48 -14.95 2.82
CA PRO A 280 3.10 -14.46 2.80
C PRO A 280 2.97 -12.94 2.98
N LEU A 281 3.79 -12.34 3.84
CA LEU A 281 3.80 -10.88 4.04
C LEU A 281 4.31 -10.14 2.80
N ALA A 282 5.36 -10.63 2.15
CA ALA A 282 5.90 -10.07 0.91
C ALA A 282 4.85 -10.11 -0.21
N TRP A 283 4.17 -11.25 -0.37
CA TRP A 283 3.07 -11.38 -1.32
C TRP A 283 1.93 -10.41 -0.99
N ALA A 284 1.54 -10.28 0.28
CA ALA A 284 0.49 -9.33 0.68
C ALA A 284 0.87 -7.87 0.38
N ILE A 285 2.12 -7.46 0.63
CA ILE A 285 2.63 -6.12 0.31
C ILE A 285 2.61 -5.89 -1.20
N LEU A 286 3.07 -6.86 -2.00
CA LEU A 286 3.03 -6.78 -3.47
C LEU A 286 1.61 -6.69 -4.00
N SER A 287 0.72 -7.58 -3.52
CA SER A 287 -0.69 -7.60 -3.90
C SER A 287 -1.36 -6.29 -3.57
N TRP A 288 -1.15 -5.76 -2.36
CA TRP A 288 -1.65 -4.45 -1.98
C TRP A 288 -1.09 -3.34 -2.86
N TYR A 289 0.23 -3.28 -3.07
CA TYR A 289 0.84 -2.25 -3.91
C TYR A 289 0.31 -2.29 -5.34
N ARG A 290 0.26 -3.48 -5.96
CA ARG A 290 -0.11 -3.65 -7.37
C ARG A 290 -1.60 -3.48 -7.61
N MET A 291 -2.45 -3.86 -6.65
CA MET A 291 -3.91 -3.90 -6.83
C MET A 291 -4.69 -2.85 -6.03
N MET A 292 -4.11 -2.24 -4.99
CA MET A 292 -4.75 -1.17 -4.21
C MET A 292 -3.95 0.13 -4.29
N GLY A 293 -2.63 0.06 -4.10
CA GLY A 293 -1.75 1.24 -3.98
C GLY A 293 -1.41 1.93 -5.30
N ASN A 294 -1.47 1.22 -6.43
CA ASN A 294 -1.08 1.76 -7.76
C ASN A 294 -2.29 1.97 -8.71
N THR A 295 -3.41 1.34 -8.40
CA THR A 295 -4.47 1.06 -9.37
C THR A 295 -5.37 2.20 -9.76
N ASP A 296 -5.27 3.35 -9.09
CA ASP A 296 -6.14 4.48 -9.34
C ASP A 296 -5.34 5.70 -9.86
N PHE A 297 -4.07 5.51 -10.23
CA PHE A 297 -3.07 6.58 -10.45
C PHE A 297 -2.27 6.48 -11.74
N MET A 298 -2.68 5.59 -12.64
CA MET A 298 -1.91 5.33 -13.85
C MET A 298 -2.05 6.51 -14.82
N PHE A 299 -1.00 7.31 -14.76
CA PHE A 299 -0.71 8.55 -15.46
C PHE A 299 -1.05 8.55 -16.97
N ASP A 300 -1.07 7.39 -17.59
CA ASP A 300 -1.24 7.22 -19.04
C ASP A 300 -2.59 6.58 -19.43
N GLY A 301 -3.55 6.49 -18.48
CA GLY A 301 -4.87 5.90 -18.73
C GLY A 301 -4.87 4.36 -18.86
N PRO A 302 -6.00 3.77 -19.27
CA PRO A 302 -6.21 2.31 -19.25
C PRO A 302 -5.39 1.56 -20.30
N GLN A 303 -4.84 2.28 -21.28
CA GLN A 303 -4.13 1.72 -22.45
C GLN A 303 -2.61 1.85 -22.35
N SER A 304 -2.09 2.30 -21.20
CA SER A 304 -0.66 2.48 -21.07
C SER A 304 0.09 1.17 -20.89
N ARG A 305 1.31 1.11 -21.43
CA ARG A 305 2.23 -0.02 -21.26
C ARG A 305 2.51 -0.30 -19.77
N GLU A 306 2.50 0.74 -18.95
CA GLU A 306 2.66 0.61 -17.51
C GLU A 306 1.44 -0.05 -16.89
N SER A 307 0.23 0.34 -17.31
CA SER A 307 -1.02 -0.29 -16.87
C SER A 307 -1.11 -1.75 -17.26
N GLU A 308 -0.69 -2.08 -18.47
CA GLU A 308 -0.59 -3.47 -18.92
C GLU A 308 0.40 -4.28 -18.08
N SER A 309 1.60 -3.75 -17.82
CA SER A 309 2.58 -4.43 -16.94
C SER A 309 2.02 -4.65 -15.53
N HIS A 310 1.31 -3.68 -14.98
CA HIS A 310 0.68 -3.81 -13.67
C HIS A 310 -0.38 -4.90 -13.63
N ILE A 311 -1.26 -4.97 -14.64
CA ILE A 311 -2.26 -6.03 -14.75
C ILE A 311 -1.61 -7.40 -14.87
N ILE A 312 -0.55 -7.53 -15.69
CA ILE A 312 0.18 -8.78 -15.87
C ILE A 312 0.80 -9.26 -14.54
N GLU A 313 1.46 -8.37 -13.79
CA GLU A 313 2.04 -8.75 -12.50
C GLU A 313 0.96 -9.06 -11.44
N SER A 314 -0.14 -8.32 -11.41
CA SER A 314 -1.29 -8.62 -10.55
C SER A 314 -1.89 -10.00 -10.86
N GLU A 315 -2.02 -10.33 -12.15
CA GLU A 315 -2.51 -11.63 -12.58
C GLU A 315 -1.58 -12.77 -12.16
N ARG A 316 -0.26 -12.57 -12.21
CA ARG A 316 0.70 -13.57 -11.71
C ARG A 316 0.54 -13.80 -10.21
N LEU A 317 0.36 -12.74 -9.42
CA LEU A 317 0.17 -12.84 -7.96
C LEU A 317 -1.11 -13.61 -7.60
N VAL A 318 -2.20 -13.36 -8.33
CA VAL A 318 -3.49 -14.01 -8.11
C VAL A 318 -3.51 -15.46 -8.60
N ARG A 319 -2.84 -15.77 -9.72
CA ARG A 319 -2.76 -17.14 -10.27
C ARG A 319 -1.82 -18.05 -9.49
N ASN A 320 -0.78 -17.50 -8.88
CA ASN A 320 0.22 -18.25 -8.12
C ASN A 320 0.33 -17.68 -6.69
N PRO A 321 -0.74 -17.76 -5.88
CA PRO A 321 -0.68 -17.34 -4.49
C PRO A 321 0.19 -18.30 -3.68
N PRO A 322 0.81 -17.84 -2.57
CA PRO A 322 1.36 -18.73 -1.57
C PRO A 322 0.30 -19.73 -1.13
N GLU A 323 0.73 -20.94 -0.74
CA GLU A 323 -0.15 -22.00 -0.21
C GLU A 323 -1.08 -21.45 0.87
N GLU A 324 -0.61 -20.48 1.65
CA GLU A 324 -1.38 -19.87 2.73
C GLU A 324 -2.63 -19.13 2.29
N PHE A 325 -2.56 -18.54 1.10
CA PHE A 325 -3.63 -17.74 0.53
C PHE A 325 -4.49 -18.54 -0.44
N GLN A 326 -4.15 -19.79 -0.75
CA GLN A 326 -5.02 -20.68 -1.53
C GLN A 326 -6.38 -20.76 -0.85
N ASP A 327 -7.43 -20.57 -1.64
CA ASP A 327 -8.83 -20.50 -1.19
C ASP A 327 -9.15 -19.42 -0.14
N SER A 328 -8.23 -18.50 0.16
CA SER A 328 -8.45 -17.47 1.18
C SER A 328 -9.39 -16.34 0.70
N THR A 329 -10.12 -15.73 1.63
CA THR A 329 -10.97 -14.56 1.39
C THR A 329 -10.11 -13.35 1.01
N SER A 330 -8.85 -13.30 1.41
CA SER A 330 -7.90 -12.26 0.98
C SER A 330 -7.53 -12.42 -0.50
N LEU A 331 -7.24 -13.65 -0.95
CA LEU A 331 -7.02 -13.94 -2.36
C LEU A 331 -8.26 -13.57 -3.19
N GLN A 332 -9.44 -14.00 -2.76
CA GLN A 332 -10.69 -13.70 -3.46
C GLN A 332 -10.97 -12.19 -3.57
N TYR A 333 -10.58 -11.41 -2.57
CA TYR A 333 -10.67 -9.95 -2.62
C TYR A 333 -9.75 -9.36 -3.70
N PHE A 334 -8.53 -9.88 -3.81
CA PHE A 334 -7.59 -9.49 -4.87
C PHE A 334 -8.02 -9.99 -6.26
N VAL A 335 -8.70 -11.13 -6.37
CA VAL A 335 -9.34 -11.59 -7.62
C VAL A 335 -10.37 -10.56 -8.10
N GLY A 336 -11.28 -10.13 -7.20
CA GLY A 336 -12.27 -9.11 -7.54
C GLY A 336 -11.64 -7.80 -7.98
N ARG A 337 -10.52 -7.42 -7.35
CA ARG A 337 -9.77 -6.24 -7.75
C ARG A 337 -9.13 -6.39 -9.12
N LEU A 338 -8.48 -7.52 -9.41
CA LEU A 338 -7.86 -7.82 -10.69
C LEU A 338 -8.86 -7.68 -11.85
N TYR A 339 -10.08 -8.19 -11.69
CA TYR A 339 -11.13 -8.03 -12.71
C TYR A 339 -11.47 -6.56 -12.97
N TYR A 340 -11.59 -5.74 -11.92
CA TYR A 340 -11.80 -4.30 -12.07
C TYR A 340 -10.65 -3.64 -12.85
N LEU A 341 -9.39 -4.01 -12.58
CA LEU A 341 -8.23 -3.48 -13.32
C LEU A 341 -8.23 -3.86 -14.79
N LYS A 342 -8.75 -5.05 -15.12
CA LYS A 342 -8.96 -5.48 -16.50
C LYS A 342 -10.11 -4.74 -17.20
N GLY A 343 -10.87 -3.92 -16.46
CA GLY A 343 -12.06 -3.25 -16.97
C GLY A 343 -13.31 -4.13 -16.98
N ASP A 344 -13.26 -5.30 -16.34
CA ASP A 344 -14.39 -6.22 -16.23
C ASP A 344 -15.15 -5.98 -14.92
N LEU A 345 -16.05 -5.00 -14.95
CA LEU A 345 -16.83 -4.62 -13.78
C LEU A 345 -17.76 -5.74 -13.29
N GLU A 346 -18.34 -6.52 -14.20
CA GLU A 346 -19.31 -7.55 -13.81
C GLU A 346 -18.62 -8.77 -13.18
N GLU A 347 -17.46 -9.19 -13.69
CA GLU A 347 -16.66 -10.23 -13.01
C GLU A 347 -16.11 -9.73 -11.68
N SER A 348 -15.75 -8.45 -11.58
CA SER A 348 -15.34 -7.84 -10.30
C SER A 348 -16.46 -7.93 -9.26
N ILE A 349 -17.69 -7.54 -9.64
CA ILE A 349 -18.87 -7.65 -8.78
C ILE A 349 -19.15 -9.11 -8.41
N ARG A 350 -19.13 -10.05 -9.37
CA ARG A 350 -19.32 -11.48 -9.09
C ARG A 350 -18.30 -12.00 -8.08
N ALA A 351 -17.03 -11.68 -8.28
CA ALA A 351 -15.95 -12.11 -7.40
C ALA A 351 -16.11 -11.53 -5.97
N TYR A 352 -16.50 -10.26 -5.85
CA TYR A 352 -16.74 -9.64 -4.55
C TYR A 352 -18.01 -10.14 -3.86
N GLU A 353 -19.11 -10.39 -4.59
CA GLU A 353 -20.32 -10.99 -4.01
C GLU A 353 -20.01 -12.41 -3.53
N PHE A 354 -19.37 -13.25 -4.34
CA PHE A 354 -18.93 -14.58 -3.93
C PHE A 354 -18.03 -14.52 -2.69
N GLY A 355 -17.01 -13.66 -2.71
CA GLY A 355 -16.13 -13.42 -1.57
C GLY A 355 -16.91 -13.04 -0.30
N SER A 356 -17.93 -12.19 -0.41
CA SER A 356 -18.76 -11.80 0.73
C SER A 356 -19.59 -12.93 1.33
N THR A 357 -19.88 -14.01 0.58
CA THR A 357 -20.64 -15.18 1.08
C THR A 357 -19.77 -16.18 1.84
N ILE A 358 -18.48 -16.26 1.54
CA ILE A 358 -17.54 -17.19 2.18
C ILE A 358 -16.81 -16.57 3.38
N VAL A 359 -17.03 -15.27 3.65
CA VAL A 359 -16.49 -14.58 4.83
C VAL A 359 -17.38 -14.86 6.03
N GLU A 360 -17.13 -15.99 6.70
CA GLU A 360 -17.86 -16.32 7.93
C GLU A 360 -17.04 -15.93 9.17
N TYR A 361 -15.72 -16.21 9.17
CA TYR A 361 -14.84 -15.98 10.31
C TYR A 361 -13.42 -15.58 9.90
N CYS A 362 -13.21 -14.56 9.05
CA CYS A 362 -11.83 -14.12 8.77
C CYS A 362 -11.24 -13.31 9.94
N PHE A 363 -9.94 -13.45 10.17
CA PHE A 363 -9.19 -12.70 11.17
C PHE A 363 -9.14 -11.18 10.86
N VAL A 364 -9.07 -10.81 9.59
CA VAL A 364 -9.24 -9.42 9.12
C VAL A 364 -10.72 -9.17 8.84
N ASN A 365 -11.22 -7.95 9.04
CA ASN A 365 -12.61 -7.58 8.74
C ASN A 365 -12.87 -7.49 7.22
N MET A 366 -12.67 -8.60 6.52
CA MET A 366 -12.83 -8.73 5.09
C MET A 366 -14.26 -8.43 4.67
N LYS A 367 -15.26 -8.76 5.50
CA LYS A 367 -16.68 -8.45 5.22
C LYS A 367 -16.89 -6.95 5.00
N ALA A 368 -16.28 -6.11 5.85
CA ALA A 368 -16.35 -4.66 5.67
C ALA A 368 -15.68 -4.21 4.37
N MET A 369 -14.52 -4.79 4.01
CA MET A 369 -13.81 -4.49 2.77
C MET A 369 -14.63 -4.88 1.53
N TYR A 370 -15.24 -6.06 1.53
CA TYR A 370 -16.14 -6.51 0.45
C TYR A 370 -17.35 -5.59 0.29
N SER A 371 -18.06 -5.28 1.39
CA SER A 371 -19.20 -4.38 1.34
C SER A 371 -18.82 -2.98 0.87
N HIS A 372 -17.64 -2.50 1.25
CA HIS A 372 -17.10 -1.22 0.80
C HIS A 372 -16.89 -1.21 -0.71
N GLU A 373 -16.15 -2.18 -1.25
CA GLU A 373 -15.89 -2.26 -2.68
C GLU A 373 -17.16 -2.53 -3.48
N LEU A 374 -18.05 -3.42 -3.03
CA LEU A 374 -19.34 -3.65 -3.68
C LEU A 374 -20.17 -2.37 -3.78
N GLY A 375 -20.22 -1.55 -2.72
CA GLY A 375 -20.91 -0.26 -2.76
C GLY A 375 -20.43 0.63 -3.92
N PHE A 376 -19.11 0.70 -4.14
CA PHE A 376 -18.56 1.45 -5.27
C PHE A 376 -18.74 0.77 -6.61
N MET A 377 -18.54 -0.55 -6.70
CA MET A 377 -18.72 -1.27 -7.96
C MET A 377 -20.16 -1.16 -8.48
N TYR A 378 -21.16 -1.26 -7.59
CA TYR A 378 -22.56 -1.02 -7.95
C TYR A 378 -22.82 0.46 -8.31
N ALA A 379 -22.18 1.41 -7.63
CA ALA A 379 -22.28 2.82 -8.01
C ALA A 379 -21.68 3.10 -9.40
N ILE A 380 -20.55 2.47 -9.76
CA ILE A 380 -19.98 2.53 -11.12
C ILE A 380 -20.92 1.85 -12.12
N ARG A 381 -21.59 0.75 -11.73
CA ARG A 381 -22.63 0.09 -12.53
C ARG A 381 -23.92 0.92 -12.65
N LEU A 382 -24.02 2.06 -11.96
CA LEU A 382 -25.21 2.92 -11.86
C LEU A 382 -26.40 2.25 -11.16
N ASP A 383 -26.15 1.21 -10.38
CA ASP A 383 -27.15 0.53 -9.55
C ASP A 383 -27.21 1.20 -8.16
N TRP A 384 -27.82 2.38 -8.16
CA TRP A 384 -27.87 3.27 -6.99
C TRP A 384 -28.54 2.62 -5.77
N THR A 385 -29.58 1.82 -5.99
CA THR A 385 -30.32 1.16 -4.92
C THR A 385 -29.48 0.08 -4.24
N VAL A 386 -28.78 -0.76 -5.01
CA VAL A 386 -27.89 -1.78 -4.43
C VAL A 386 -26.69 -1.11 -3.75
N ALA A 387 -26.08 -0.11 -4.40
CA ALA A 387 -24.97 0.67 -3.82
C ALA A 387 -25.36 1.27 -2.45
N CYS A 388 -26.53 1.91 -2.37
CA CYS A 388 -27.08 2.46 -1.14
C CYS A 388 -27.18 1.39 -0.04
N ARG A 389 -27.75 0.21 -0.35
CA ARG A 389 -27.90 -0.87 0.63
C ARG A 389 -26.55 -1.39 1.14
N LYS A 390 -25.56 -1.58 0.26
CA LYS A 390 -24.22 -2.05 0.65
C LYS A 390 -23.54 -1.04 1.58
N PHE A 391 -23.58 0.26 1.26
CA PHE A 391 -23.01 1.30 2.13
C PHE A 391 -23.76 1.45 3.46
N ALA A 392 -25.10 1.40 3.45
CA ALA A 392 -25.89 1.51 4.66
C ALA A 392 -25.67 0.31 5.61
N SER A 393 -25.62 -0.92 5.07
CA SER A 393 -25.31 -2.12 5.85
C SER A 393 -23.91 -2.05 6.45
N LEU A 394 -22.90 -1.63 5.65
CA LEU A 394 -21.54 -1.44 6.16
C LEU A 394 -21.49 -0.45 7.33
N ALA A 395 -22.15 0.70 7.19
CA ALA A 395 -22.19 1.73 8.23
C ALA A 395 -22.99 1.29 9.47
N GLY A 396 -23.97 0.40 9.30
CA GLY A 396 -24.72 -0.21 10.40
C GLY A 396 -23.87 -1.18 11.22
N ASP A 397 -23.11 -2.03 10.53
CA ASP A 397 -22.37 -3.15 11.11
C ASP A 397 -20.93 -2.78 11.53
N ASN A 398 -20.43 -1.60 11.14
CA ASN A 398 -19.04 -1.22 11.33
C ASN A 398 -18.82 0.27 11.68
N GLU A 399 -17.69 0.56 12.35
CA GLU A 399 -17.29 1.92 12.74
C GLU A 399 -16.26 2.56 11.79
N TRP A 400 -15.57 1.78 10.94
CA TRP A 400 -14.58 2.29 9.99
C TRP A 400 -15.23 3.27 9.02
N MET A 401 -14.80 4.54 9.02
CA MET A 401 -15.35 5.60 8.15
C MET A 401 -16.88 5.71 8.14
N LYS A 402 -17.55 5.34 9.23
CA LYS A 402 -19.02 5.23 9.33
C LYS A 402 -19.81 6.44 8.80
N PRO A 403 -19.46 7.70 9.13
CA PRO A 403 -20.19 8.85 8.60
C PRO A 403 -20.03 9.01 7.07
N TYR A 404 -18.89 8.60 6.52
CA TYR A 404 -18.66 8.59 5.08
C TYR A 404 -19.49 7.53 4.37
N HIS A 405 -19.60 6.31 4.91
CA HIS A 405 -20.46 5.29 4.33
C HIS A 405 -21.94 5.67 4.39
N TYR A 406 -22.43 6.26 5.49
CA TYR A 406 -23.78 6.82 5.52
C TYR A 406 -23.97 7.97 4.52
N PHE A 407 -22.94 8.81 4.31
CA PHE A 407 -22.99 9.85 3.28
C PHE A 407 -23.11 9.24 1.88
N MET A 408 -22.29 8.22 1.55
CA MET A 408 -22.38 7.51 0.28
C MET A 408 -23.75 6.84 0.10
N ALA A 409 -24.31 6.23 1.14
CA ALA A 409 -25.67 5.69 1.11
C ALA A 409 -26.71 6.79 0.83
N THR A 410 -26.58 7.95 1.48
CA THR A 410 -27.45 9.12 1.30
C THR A 410 -27.47 9.59 -0.16
N VAL A 411 -26.28 9.81 -0.76
CA VAL A 411 -26.21 10.30 -2.13
C VAL A 411 -26.60 9.21 -3.15
N CYS A 412 -26.39 7.93 -2.86
CA CYS A 412 -26.89 6.84 -3.70
C CYS A 412 -28.43 6.76 -3.66
N ALA A 413 -29.06 6.88 -2.49
CA ALA A 413 -30.52 6.93 -2.38
C ALA A 413 -31.11 8.12 -3.14
N GLY A 414 -30.52 9.32 -2.96
CA GLY A 414 -30.92 10.51 -3.72
C GLY A 414 -30.72 10.35 -5.23
N ALA A 415 -29.64 9.71 -5.67
CA ALA A 415 -29.39 9.40 -7.08
C ALA A 415 -30.45 8.45 -7.68
N ALA A 416 -30.97 7.53 -6.86
CA ALA A 416 -32.10 6.66 -7.21
C ALA A 416 -33.46 7.37 -7.20
N GLY A 417 -33.54 8.61 -6.71
CA GLY A 417 -34.80 9.33 -6.48
C GLY A 417 -35.53 8.93 -5.19
N ASP A 418 -34.91 8.11 -4.33
CA ASP A 418 -35.46 7.71 -3.04
C ASP A 418 -35.09 8.73 -1.96
N ALA A 419 -35.83 9.84 -1.92
CA ALA A 419 -35.61 10.90 -0.94
C ALA A 419 -35.87 10.43 0.51
N ALA A 420 -36.76 9.46 0.72
CA ALA A 420 -37.11 8.98 2.05
C ALA A 420 -35.94 8.21 2.68
N THR A 421 -35.36 7.25 1.94
CA THR A 421 -34.14 6.55 2.37
C THR A 421 -32.97 7.51 2.46
N GLY A 422 -32.83 8.44 1.52
CA GLY A 422 -31.78 9.47 1.55
C GLY A 422 -31.82 10.31 2.83
N GLU A 423 -32.98 10.81 3.21
CA GLU A 423 -33.18 11.60 4.43
C GLU A 423 -32.88 10.78 5.69
N LEU A 424 -33.30 9.51 5.73
CA LEU A 424 -32.98 8.60 6.83
C LEU A 424 -31.46 8.44 7.01
N MET A 425 -30.73 8.17 5.92
CA MET A 425 -29.27 8.02 5.96
C MET A 425 -28.58 9.34 6.29
N TRP A 426 -29.09 10.46 5.79
CA TRP A 426 -28.53 11.80 6.06
C TRP A 426 -28.58 12.15 7.56
N ARG A 427 -29.67 11.80 8.25
CA ARG A 427 -29.76 11.96 9.72
C ARG A 427 -28.69 11.13 10.43
N ARG A 428 -28.42 9.91 9.96
CA ARG A 428 -27.32 9.09 10.49
C ARG A 428 -25.96 9.75 10.27
N VAL A 429 -25.73 10.43 9.14
CA VAL A 429 -24.52 11.24 8.92
C VAL A 429 -24.43 12.34 9.98
N ASP A 430 -25.51 13.07 10.25
CA ASP A 430 -25.52 14.13 11.26
C ASP A 430 -25.22 13.60 12.68
N GLU A 431 -25.89 12.52 13.07
CA GLU A 431 -25.68 11.86 14.37
C GLU A 431 -24.25 11.32 14.53
N THR A 432 -23.70 10.69 13.49
CA THR A 432 -22.39 10.04 13.57
C THR A 432 -21.25 11.05 13.41
N ALA A 433 -21.38 12.06 12.55
CA ALA A 433 -20.36 13.11 12.39
C ALA A 433 -20.28 14.06 13.59
N SER A 434 -21.37 14.21 14.37
CA SER A 434 -21.38 15.01 15.60
C SER A 434 -20.87 14.25 16.82
N LYS A 435 -21.10 12.94 16.89
CA LYS A 435 -20.62 12.07 17.99
C LYS A 435 -19.21 11.53 17.78
N SER A 436 -18.81 11.30 16.53
CA SER A 436 -17.46 10.86 16.18
C SER A 436 -16.55 12.07 16.06
N ARG A 437 -15.44 12.09 16.81
CA ARG A 437 -14.27 12.82 16.32
C ARG A 437 -13.86 12.09 15.05
N TRP A 438 -14.17 12.65 13.88
CA TRP A 438 -13.46 12.29 12.65
C TRP A 438 -11.98 12.15 13.02
N ARG A 439 -11.43 10.93 12.98
CA ARG A 439 -10.01 10.70 13.29
C ARG A 439 -9.21 11.56 12.32
N GLY A 440 -8.09 12.16 12.75
CA GLY A 440 -7.38 13.19 11.96
C GLY A 440 -7.22 12.82 10.48
N ALA A 441 -6.69 11.61 10.21
CA ALA A 441 -6.53 11.09 8.85
C ALA A 441 -7.86 10.88 8.09
N GLU A 442 -8.94 10.45 8.75
CA GLU A 442 -10.26 10.28 8.11
C GLU A 442 -10.92 11.63 7.79
N ARG A 443 -10.72 12.63 8.66
CA ARG A 443 -11.17 14.01 8.45
C ARG A 443 -10.54 14.59 7.19
N ASP A 444 -9.22 14.45 7.07
CA ASP A 444 -8.44 14.99 5.95
C ASP A 444 -8.68 14.21 4.65
N MET A 445 -8.98 12.90 4.75
CA MET A 445 -9.26 12.06 3.58
C MET A 445 -10.63 12.31 2.95
N VAL A 446 -11.71 12.27 3.74
CA VAL A 446 -13.10 12.38 3.23
C VAL A 446 -14.04 13.19 4.11
N GLY A 447 -13.70 13.44 5.38
CA GLY A 447 -14.64 14.03 6.33
C GLY A 447 -15.02 15.48 6.03
N SER A 448 -14.05 16.30 5.61
CA SER A 448 -14.29 17.68 5.16
C SER A 448 -15.23 17.72 3.94
N PHE A 449 -15.06 16.81 2.97
CA PHE A 449 -15.97 16.69 1.83
C PHE A 449 -17.42 16.41 2.25
N VAL A 450 -17.60 15.46 3.18
CA VAL A 450 -18.92 15.10 3.72
C VAL A 450 -19.58 16.31 4.39
N VAL A 451 -18.84 17.03 5.23
CA VAL A 451 -19.33 18.22 5.94
C VAL A 451 -19.73 19.33 4.95
N ASP A 452 -18.88 19.62 3.97
CA ASP A 452 -19.09 20.70 3.01
C ASP A 452 -20.28 20.44 2.08
N ARG A 453 -20.51 19.18 1.69
CA ARG A 453 -21.59 18.82 0.76
C ARG A 453 -22.92 18.55 1.45
N LYS A 454 -22.94 18.39 2.78
CA LYS A 454 -24.12 18.03 3.55
C LYS A 454 -25.35 18.91 3.30
N ARG A 455 -25.15 20.24 3.23
CA ARG A 455 -26.25 21.21 2.99
C ARG A 455 -26.79 21.11 1.56
N ALA A 456 -25.92 20.91 0.57
CA ALA A 456 -26.31 20.75 -0.82
C ALA A 456 -27.12 19.46 -1.00
N VAL A 457 -26.68 18.37 -0.39
CA VAL A 457 -27.40 17.08 -0.39
C VAL A 457 -28.78 17.21 0.25
N ALA A 458 -28.90 17.84 1.43
CA ALA A 458 -30.21 18.06 2.07
C ALA A 458 -31.16 18.90 1.19
N ARG A 459 -30.65 19.89 0.45
CA ARG A 459 -31.45 20.64 -0.54
C ARG A 459 -31.90 19.76 -1.71
N ALA A 460 -31.02 18.92 -2.24
CA ALA A 460 -31.38 17.98 -3.31
C ALA A 460 -32.47 17.01 -2.85
N LEU A 461 -32.34 16.40 -1.67
CA LEU A 461 -33.36 15.48 -1.13
C LEU A 461 -34.74 16.13 -1.03
N ARG A 462 -34.80 17.38 -0.53
CA ARG A 462 -36.06 18.14 -0.47
C ARG A 462 -36.65 18.42 -1.86
N ARG A 463 -35.80 18.74 -2.85
CA ARG A 463 -36.25 18.95 -4.23
C ARG A 463 -36.80 17.65 -4.85
N ILE A 464 -36.19 16.51 -4.53
CA ILE A 464 -36.65 15.21 -5.04
C ILE A 464 -38.08 14.96 -4.53
N THR A 465 -38.32 15.18 -3.23
CA THR A 465 -39.66 15.06 -2.64
C THR A 465 -40.66 16.05 -3.22
N ALA A 466 -40.26 17.31 -3.42
CA ALA A 466 -41.18 18.38 -3.79
C ALA A 466 -41.49 18.47 -5.30
N ALA A 467 -40.50 18.17 -6.15
CA ALA A 467 -40.56 18.44 -7.59
C ALA A 467 -40.09 17.27 -8.46
N GLY A 468 -39.66 16.14 -7.86
CA GLY A 468 -39.11 15.02 -8.61
C GLY A 468 -37.75 15.30 -9.28
N ASP A 469 -37.07 16.38 -8.86
CA ASP A 469 -35.78 16.85 -9.38
C ASP A 469 -34.74 16.92 -8.25
N GLY A 470 -33.46 16.75 -8.56
CA GLY A 470 -32.35 16.76 -7.60
C GLY A 470 -31.51 15.48 -7.60
N GLN A 471 -31.97 14.42 -8.26
CA GLN A 471 -31.22 13.16 -8.41
C GLN A 471 -29.88 13.41 -9.12
N ARG A 472 -29.86 14.34 -10.08
CA ARG A 472 -28.66 14.70 -10.84
C ARG A 472 -27.54 15.26 -9.97
N LEU A 473 -27.85 16.12 -9.00
CA LEU A 473 -26.84 16.61 -8.04
C LEU A 473 -26.25 15.44 -7.25
N CYS A 474 -27.10 14.53 -6.76
CA CYS A 474 -26.65 13.35 -6.05
C CYS A 474 -25.76 12.44 -6.92
N ARG A 475 -26.12 12.21 -8.19
CA ARG A 475 -25.29 11.46 -9.15
C ARG A 475 -23.93 12.13 -9.39
N LEU A 476 -23.90 13.44 -9.63
CA LEU A 476 -22.66 14.19 -9.83
C LEU A 476 -21.73 14.12 -8.61
N LEU A 477 -22.26 14.17 -7.39
CA LEU A 477 -21.47 13.99 -6.18
C LEU A 477 -20.91 12.57 -6.05
N VAL A 478 -21.67 11.55 -6.44
CA VAL A 478 -21.14 10.17 -6.48
C VAL A 478 -20.05 10.04 -7.53
N PHE A 479 -20.24 10.61 -8.74
CA PHE A 479 -19.23 10.58 -9.79
C PHE A 479 -17.95 11.33 -9.40
N GLU A 480 -18.03 12.42 -8.66
CA GLU A 480 -16.88 13.12 -8.11
C GLU A 480 -16.04 12.21 -7.21
N VAL A 481 -16.70 11.54 -6.26
CA VAL A 481 -16.05 10.57 -5.35
C VAL A 481 -15.46 9.40 -6.13
N LEU A 482 -16.20 8.85 -7.10
CA LEU A 482 -15.73 7.74 -7.93
C LEU A 482 -14.51 8.12 -8.77
N TYR A 483 -14.54 9.30 -9.40
CA TYR A 483 -13.42 9.78 -10.20
C TYR A 483 -12.17 10.01 -9.35
N VAL A 484 -12.34 10.58 -8.15
CA VAL A 484 -11.23 10.77 -7.22
C VAL A 484 -10.68 9.43 -6.72
N LYS A 485 -11.55 8.48 -6.36
CA LYS A 485 -11.12 7.18 -5.84
C LYS A 485 -10.53 6.27 -6.91
N TYR A 486 -11.11 6.20 -8.11
CA TYR A 486 -10.80 5.18 -9.11
C TYR A 486 -10.37 5.70 -10.49
N GLY A 487 -10.51 7.01 -10.75
CA GLY A 487 -10.45 7.55 -12.11
C GLY A 487 -11.60 7.04 -12.99
N ALA A 488 -11.63 7.43 -14.26
CA ALA A 488 -12.68 7.03 -15.21
C ALA A 488 -12.25 5.97 -16.24
N ALA A 489 -10.95 5.64 -16.26
CA ALA A 489 -10.31 4.80 -17.27
C ALA A 489 -10.90 3.38 -17.40
N ARG A 490 -11.37 2.80 -16.30
CA ARG A 490 -11.89 1.41 -16.24
C ARG A 490 -13.41 1.36 -16.16
N TRP A 491 -14.10 2.49 -16.29
CA TRP A 491 -15.56 2.51 -16.24
C TRP A 491 -16.16 1.94 -17.52
N PRO A 492 -17.28 1.19 -17.44
CA PRO A 492 -17.98 0.73 -18.62
C PRO A 492 -18.42 1.89 -19.52
N GLU A 493 -18.46 1.65 -20.83
CA GLU A 493 -18.89 2.63 -21.83
C GLU A 493 -20.28 3.22 -21.53
N LYS A 494 -21.21 2.39 -21.05
CA LYS A 494 -22.54 2.80 -20.59
C LYS A 494 -22.46 3.81 -19.44
N THR A 495 -21.58 3.56 -18.47
CA THR A 495 -21.34 4.45 -17.33
C THR A 495 -20.78 5.78 -17.79
N LEU A 496 -19.74 5.76 -18.63
CA LEU A 496 -19.13 6.98 -19.18
C LEU A 496 -20.16 7.85 -19.91
N ARG A 497 -21.03 7.26 -20.73
CA ARG A 497 -22.10 8.01 -21.41
C ARG A 497 -23.15 8.57 -20.47
N ALA A 498 -23.52 7.85 -19.42
CA ALA A 498 -24.45 8.34 -18.41
C ALA A 498 -23.88 9.56 -17.66
N VAL A 499 -22.59 9.50 -17.28
CA VAL A 499 -21.88 10.63 -16.66
C VAL A 499 -21.89 11.84 -17.60
N LEU A 500 -21.59 11.65 -18.88
CA LEU A 500 -21.64 12.73 -19.87
C LEU A 500 -23.04 13.34 -20.03
N ALA A 501 -24.09 12.53 -19.95
CA ALA A 501 -25.46 13.03 -19.98
C ALA A 501 -25.76 13.94 -18.77
N ASP A 502 -25.35 13.54 -17.56
CA ASP A 502 -25.49 14.35 -16.35
C ASP A 502 -24.59 15.61 -16.36
N CYS A 503 -23.50 15.60 -17.10
CA CYS A 503 -22.59 16.75 -17.22
C CYS A 503 -23.05 17.81 -18.23
N ARG A 504 -24.10 17.58 -19.02
CA ARG A 504 -24.68 18.63 -19.90
C ARG A 504 -25.17 19.82 -19.08
N GLU A 505 -25.17 21.02 -19.63
CA GLU A 505 -25.76 22.20 -18.97
C GLU A 505 -27.27 22.03 -18.80
N ALA A 506 -27.81 22.54 -17.71
CA ALA A 506 -29.25 22.64 -17.49
C ALA A 506 -29.61 23.92 -16.73
N ASP A 507 -30.85 24.38 -16.90
CA ASP A 507 -31.35 25.64 -16.35
C ASP A 507 -31.31 25.72 -14.81
N ASN A 508 -31.29 24.57 -14.13
CA ASN A 508 -31.26 24.45 -12.68
C ASN A 508 -29.86 24.19 -12.10
N ASP A 509 -28.81 24.29 -12.92
CA ASP A 509 -27.43 24.05 -12.49
C ASP A 509 -27.04 25.01 -11.36
N ASP A 510 -26.48 24.43 -10.30
CA ASP A 510 -25.87 25.19 -9.22
C ASP A 510 -24.35 25.29 -9.43
N ASP A 511 -23.74 26.24 -8.72
CA ASP A 511 -22.30 26.43 -8.80
C ASP A 511 -21.50 25.29 -8.14
N THR A 512 -22.16 24.52 -7.26
CA THR A 512 -21.55 23.45 -6.46
C THR A 512 -20.82 22.42 -7.32
N THR A 513 -21.39 22.09 -8.49
CA THR A 513 -20.88 21.02 -9.36
C THR A 513 -20.30 21.50 -10.69
N ARG A 514 -20.25 22.83 -10.92
CA ARG A 514 -19.78 23.42 -12.19
C ARG A 514 -18.46 22.80 -12.68
N TYR A 515 -17.45 22.78 -11.82
CA TYR A 515 -16.12 22.31 -12.17
C TYR A 515 -16.00 20.79 -12.19
N THR A 516 -16.76 20.09 -11.33
CA THR A 516 -16.92 18.64 -11.38
C THR A 516 -17.42 18.20 -12.75
N LYS A 517 -18.46 18.85 -13.27
CA LYS A 517 -19.02 18.56 -14.60
C LYS A 517 -17.99 18.78 -15.72
N ARG A 518 -17.25 19.90 -15.68
CA ARG A 518 -16.24 20.22 -16.70
C ARG A 518 -15.11 19.19 -16.70
N ILE A 519 -14.56 18.86 -15.54
CA ILE A 519 -13.50 17.84 -15.42
C ILE A 519 -14.03 16.48 -15.91
N LEU A 520 -15.17 16.02 -15.37
CA LEU A 520 -15.78 14.73 -15.74
C LEU A 520 -16.10 14.63 -17.23
N THR A 521 -16.53 15.73 -17.85
CA THR A 521 -16.76 15.78 -19.30
C THR A 521 -15.48 15.43 -20.05
N ILE A 522 -14.37 16.07 -19.71
CA ILE A 522 -13.09 15.86 -20.40
C ILE A 522 -12.59 14.43 -20.17
N VAL A 523 -12.54 13.97 -18.90
CA VAL A 523 -12.02 12.62 -18.60
C VAL A 523 -12.88 11.50 -19.18
N CYS A 524 -14.21 11.65 -19.23
CA CYS A 524 -15.08 10.61 -19.80
C CYS A 524 -14.99 10.58 -21.32
N ARG A 525 -14.89 11.73 -22.00
CA ARG A 525 -14.66 11.79 -23.44
C ARG A 525 -13.32 11.13 -23.81
N ARG A 526 -12.27 11.40 -23.03
CA ARG A 526 -10.96 10.75 -23.18
C ARG A 526 -11.03 9.24 -22.98
N ALA A 527 -11.71 8.78 -21.93
CA ALA A 527 -11.88 7.35 -21.67
C ALA A 527 -12.67 6.63 -22.78
N LEU A 528 -13.59 7.33 -23.46
CA LEU A 528 -14.31 6.83 -24.63
C LEU A 528 -13.47 6.85 -25.93
N GLY A 529 -12.24 7.37 -25.90
CA GLY A 529 -11.39 7.50 -27.08
C GLY A 529 -11.91 8.49 -28.11
N LEU A 530 -12.69 9.50 -27.68
CA LEU A 530 -13.10 10.57 -28.58
C LEU A 530 -11.87 11.39 -29.00
N VAL A 531 -11.88 11.99 -30.18
CA VAL A 531 -10.74 12.80 -30.64
C VAL A 531 -11.03 14.25 -30.30
N ASP A 532 -10.32 14.76 -29.30
CA ASP A 532 -10.52 16.10 -28.74
C ASP A 532 -9.18 16.73 -28.33
N ASP A 533 -9.12 18.06 -28.25
CA ASP A 533 -7.98 18.77 -27.64
C ASP A 533 -8.10 18.78 -26.10
N TYR A 534 -7.86 17.61 -25.48
CA TYR A 534 -7.92 17.46 -24.03
C TYR A 534 -7.00 18.42 -23.27
N CYS A 535 -5.80 18.67 -23.81
CA CYS A 535 -4.85 19.60 -23.21
C CYS A 535 -5.43 21.02 -23.19
N GLY A 536 -5.99 21.49 -24.31
CA GLY A 536 -6.67 22.78 -24.39
C GLY A 536 -7.85 22.89 -23.42
N TYR A 537 -8.72 21.86 -23.37
CA TYR A 537 -9.87 21.85 -22.48
C TYR A 537 -9.49 21.85 -21.00
N PHE A 538 -8.49 21.07 -20.58
CA PHE A 538 -8.02 21.14 -19.19
C PHE A 538 -7.36 22.47 -18.86
N ALA A 539 -6.58 23.05 -19.79
CA ALA A 539 -5.96 24.36 -19.60
C ALA A 539 -7.00 25.47 -19.41
N GLU A 540 -8.08 25.42 -20.19
CA GLU A 540 -9.23 26.32 -20.03
C GLU A 540 -9.88 26.16 -18.66
N VAL A 541 -10.22 24.93 -18.27
CA VAL A 541 -10.89 24.64 -16.99
C VAL A 541 -10.03 25.09 -15.80
N VAL A 542 -8.73 24.79 -15.81
CA VAL A 542 -7.78 25.24 -14.79
C VAL A 542 -7.67 26.76 -14.78
N GLY A 543 -7.54 27.40 -15.94
CA GLY A 543 -7.46 28.86 -16.04
C GLY A 543 -8.72 29.57 -15.50
N HIS A 544 -9.90 28.98 -15.66
CA HIS A 544 -11.12 29.49 -15.03
C HIS A 544 -11.08 29.33 -13.51
N MET A 545 -10.64 28.17 -12.99
CA MET A 545 -10.47 27.98 -11.54
C MET A 545 -9.46 28.96 -10.94
N GLU A 546 -8.40 29.32 -11.68
CA GLU A 546 -7.42 30.31 -11.24
C GLU A 546 -8.03 31.72 -11.12
N ARG A 547 -8.87 32.11 -12.09
CA ARG A 547 -9.61 33.38 -12.06
C ARG A 547 -10.63 33.44 -10.92
N ASP A 548 -11.24 32.30 -10.60
CA ASP A 548 -12.15 32.16 -9.46
C ASP A 548 -11.39 31.95 -8.12
N GLU A 549 -10.06 32.09 -8.11
CA GLU A 549 -9.19 31.93 -6.93
C GLU A 549 -9.34 30.58 -6.19
N ARG A 550 -9.78 29.55 -6.90
CA ARG A 550 -10.09 28.23 -6.33
C ARG A 550 -8.82 27.43 -6.02
N ARG A 551 -8.74 26.82 -4.84
CA ARG A 551 -7.60 26.00 -4.39
C ARG A 551 -8.02 24.68 -3.71
N ASP A 552 -9.21 24.19 -4.03
CA ASP A 552 -9.73 22.92 -3.49
C ASP A 552 -9.23 21.70 -4.28
N HIS A 553 -9.76 20.52 -3.95
CA HIS A 553 -9.36 19.27 -4.61
C HIS A 553 -9.67 19.27 -6.10
N LEU A 554 -10.73 19.92 -6.58
CA LEU A 554 -11.01 19.97 -8.02
C LEU A 554 -9.90 20.72 -8.79
N TYR A 555 -9.34 21.78 -8.19
CA TYR A 555 -8.18 22.47 -8.75
C TYR A 555 -6.94 21.57 -8.77
N ALA A 556 -6.67 20.84 -7.68
CA ALA A 556 -5.56 19.90 -7.60
C ALA A 556 -5.67 18.81 -8.69
N TYR A 557 -6.83 18.17 -8.82
CA TYR A 557 -7.07 17.14 -9.82
C TYR A 557 -7.09 17.70 -11.25
N GLY A 558 -7.58 18.93 -11.45
CA GLY A 558 -7.54 19.61 -12.74
C GLY A 558 -6.11 19.90 -13.21
N LEU A 559 -5.25 20.39 -12.30
CA LEU A 559 -3.82 20.56 -12.57
C LEU A 559 -3.14 19.22 -12.86
N TYR A 560 -3.50 18.16 -12.13
CA TYR A 560 -2.94 16.82 -12.33
C TYR A 560 -3.26 16.31 -13.73
N GLU A 561 -4.52 16.38 -14.16
CA GLU A 561 -4.94 15.93 -15.49
C GLU A 561 -4.30 16.78 -16.60
N LEU A 562 -4.18 18.09 -16.39
CA LEU A 562 -3.48 18.98 -17.33
C LEU A 562 -2.00 18.60 -17.46
N ALA A 563 -1.30 18.39 -16.33
CA ALA A 563 0.09 17.98 -16.34
C ALA A 563 0.26 16.63 -17.06
N ALA A 564 -0.66 15.69 -16.84
CA ALA A 564 -0.65 14.40 -17.50
C ALA A 564 -0.78 14.48 -19.02
N GLU A 565 -1.73 15.26 -19.50
CA GLU A 565 -1.86 15.50 -20.94
C GLU A 565 -0.62 16.18 -21.52
N GLN A 566 -0.06 17.17 -20.84
CA GLN A 566 1.10 17.93 -21.33
C GLN A 566 2.37 17.09 -21.42
N ILE A 567 2.69 16.33 -20.38
CA ILE A 567 3.91 15.51 -20.32
C ILE A 567 3.90 14.40 -21.40
N SER A 568 2.72 13.88 -21.75
CA SER A 568 2.58 12.88 -22.82
C SER A 568 2.96 13.43 -24.21
N ARG A 569 3.08 14.76 -24.36
CA ARG A 569 3.24 15.45 -25.64
C ARG A 569 4.47 16.36 -25.62
N VAL A 570 5.45 16.05 -26.47
CA VAL A 570 6.75 16.75 -26.52
C VAL A 570 6.62 18.27 -26.71
N GLN A 571 5.61 18.71 -27.45
CA GLN A 571 5.35 20.13 -27.74
C GLN A 571 4.98 20.97 -26.52
N TYR A 572 4.55 20.37 -25.40
CA TYR A 572 4.18 21.06 -24.17
C TYR A 572 5.25 20.94 -23.06
N ALA A 573 6.51 20.69 -23.42
CA ALA A 573 7.56 20.42 -22.45
C ALA A 573 7.75 21.56 -21.43
N ASP A 574 7.69 22.83 -21.85
CA ASP A 574 7.88 23.96 -20.94
C ASP A 574 6.62 24.32 -20.16
N GLU A 575 5.45 24.19 -20.76
CA GLU A 575 4.15 24.29 -20.08
C GLU A 575 4.03 23.23 -18.99
N SER A 576 4.44 22.00 -19.30
CA SER A 576 4.39 20.89 -18.34
C SER A 576 5.21 21.19 -17.09
N LYS A 577 6.41 21.77 -17.23
CA LYS A 577 7.23 22.19 -16.09
C LYS A 577 6.52 23.23 -15.22
N LYS A 578 5.85 24.21 -15.84
CA LYS A 578 5.08 25.24 -15.11
C LYS A 578 3.90 24.63 -14.37
N THR A 579 3.14 23.74 -15.01
CA THR A 579 2.00 23.05 -14.38
C THR A 579 2.46 22.14 -13.23
N ILE A 580 3.56 21.39 -13.41
CA ILE A 580 4.17 20.58 -12.35
C ILE A 580 4.63 21.47 -11.18
N GLN A 581 5.20 22.64 -11.46
CA GLN A 581 5.60 23.57 -10.42
C GLN A 581 4.38 24.05 -9.61
N LYS A 582 3.28 24.42 -10.28
CA LYS A 582 2.01 24.76 -9.60
C LYS A 582 1.48 23.61 -8.74
N LEU A 583 1.56 22.37 -9.22
CA LEU A 583 1.18 21.17 -8.45
C LEU A 583 2.04 21.03 -7.19
N ASN A 584 3.35 21.25 -7.29
CA ASN A 584 4.28 21.18 -6.16
C ASN A 584 4.09 22.33 -5.15
N ASP A 585 3.67 23.50 -5.63
CA ASP A 585 3.41 24.68 -4.81
C ASP A 585 2.04 24.66 -4.14
N LEU A 586 1.17 23.70 -4.49
CA LEU A 586 -0.12 23.54 -3.83
C LEU A 586 0.10 23.13 -2.37
N ARG A 587 -0.24 24.03 -1.44
CA ARG A 587 -0.15 23.84 0.01
C ARG A 587 -1.55 23.86 0.62
N GLY A 588 -1.74 23.07 1.67
CA GLY A 588 -2.92 23.11 2.53
C GLY A 588 -3.78 21.85 2.44
N PRO A 589 -4.67 21.63 3.41
CA PRO A 589 -5.59 20.50 3.40
C PRO A 589 -6.69 20.74 2.36
N TYR A 590 -6.89 19.76 1.47
CA TYR A 590 -8.02 19.71 0.55
C TYR A 590 -8.61 18.30 0.57
N HIS A 591 -9.86 18.17 0.10
CA HIS A 591 -10.54 16.88 0.10
C HIS A 591 -9.75 15.84 -0.67
N PHE A 592 -9.72 14.60 -0.18
CA PHE A 592 -9.06 13.48 -0.87
C PHE A 592 -7.55 13.70 -1.10
N GLN A 593 -6.90 14.51 -0.26
CA GLN A 593 -5.47 14.80 -0.37
C GLN A 593 -4.63 13.51 -0.43
N TYR A 594 -4.96 12.50 0.37
CA TYR A 594 -4.27 11.20 0.35
C TYR A 594 -4.30 10.54 -1.04
N PHE A 595 -5.48 10.47 -1.68
CA PHE A 595 -5.62 9.91 -3.02
C PHE A 595 -4.84 10.73 -4.04
N TYR A 596 -4.88 12.05 -3.92
CA TYR A 596 -4.13 12.94 -4.80
C TYR A 596 -2.61 12.78 -4.65
N GLU A 597 -2.08 12.73 -3.42
CA GLU A 597 -0.65 12.58 -3.17
C GLU A 597 -0.11 11.28 -3.77
N MET A 598 -0.90 10.21 -3.71
CA MET A 598 -0.60 8.95 -4.38
C MET A 598 -0.62 9.07 -5.93
N ARG A 599 -1.54 9.88 -6.51
CA ARG A 599 -1.51 10.26 -7.94
C ARG A 599 -0.19 10.95 -8.29
N CYS A 600 0.21 11.94 -7.49
CA CYS A 600 1.40 12.75 -7.72
C CYS A 600 2.71 11.95 -7.60
N ALA A 601 2.81 11.05 -6.62
CA ALA A 601 3.96 10.16 -6.48
C ALA A 601 4.13 9.20 -7.68
N SER A 602 3.01 8.85 -8.33
CA SER A 602 3.02 8.05 -9.57
C SER A 602 3.46 8.89 -10.77
N LEU A 603 2.89 10.08 -10.93
CA LEU A 603 3.25 11.09 -11.93
C LEU A 603 4.74 11.45 -11.90
N GLN A 604 5.29 11.73 -10.72
CA GLN A 604 6.69 12.13 -10.58
C GLN A 604 7.66 11.00 -10.93
N ALA A 605 7.33 9.76 -10.55
CA ALA A 605 8.11 8.60 -10.93
C ALA A 605 8.08 8.34 -12.45
N TYR A 606 6.99 8.72 -13.14
CA TYR A 606 6.94 8.71 -14.60
C TYR A 606 7.87 9.78 -15.20
N VAL A 607 7.74 11.04 -14.75
CA VAL A 607 8.58 12.16 -15.24
C VAL A 607 10.06 11.87 -15.07
N GLN A 608 10.47 11.33 -13.90
CA GLN A 608 11.86 10.94 -13.66
C GLN A 608 12.36 9.86 -14.62
N ARG A 609 11.49 8.97 -15.11
CA ARG A 609 11.87 7.93 -16.09
C ARG A 609 11.94 8.48 -17.51
N THR A 610 10.98 9.30 -17.93
CA THR A 610 10.92 9.83 -19.31
C THR A 610 11.89 10.98 -19.55
N MET A 611 12.14 11.84 -18.54
CA MET A 611 13.08 12.96 -18.69
C MET A 611 14.54 12.60 -18.46
N ASN A 612 14.86 11.54 -17.70
CA ASN A 612 16.25 11.05 -17.56
C ASN A 612 16.72 10.17 -18.74
N VAL A 613 15.84 9.89 -19.70
CA VAL A 613 16.14 9.15 -20.94
C VAL A 613 16.35 10.12 -22.12
N ARG A 614 16.40 11.44 -21.86
CA ARG A 614 16.70 12.47 -22.86
C ARG A 614 18.00 13.20 -22.57
#